data_AF-A0AA46SG59-F1
#
_entry.id   AF-A0AA46SG59-F1
#
_cell.length_a   1.000
_cell.length_b   1.000
_cell.length_c   1.000
_cell.angle_alpha   90.00
_cell.angle_beta   90.00
_cell.angle_gamma   90.00
#
_symmetry.space_group_name_H-M   'P 1'
#
loop_
_entity.id
_entity.type
_entity.pdbx_description
1 polymer ?
#
loop_
_entity_poly.entity_id
_entity_poly.type
_entity_poly.pdbx_seq_one_letter_code
_entity_poly.pdbx_strand_id
1 'polypeptide(L)'
;MTDLCSPTFAELATSLGFSCEEAGGLVEVRNPSALENWTLPVLEVTVVFGAVLALVLAVVRLRRHGDPTNLVLWFGATAYLFLIEPPLYFPAAFGIEEHVDTMFAHNVFTVEFLWGRLPLYIVAIYPLMATLAFEIVRMLGVFRRYGVLVGAVCVGFVHHAFYEIFDHLGPQLRWWHWSVTNPVNQPMFDAVPLPSVVVFAALWPMSLALCVQFFVGRHVDRGRHFSGLELVWRTVVIGLLASLGTFVLPLPATVLGMGSTTVRGVLYAVELVVVTLVASVVLVRRWVRLRRGEPDVPPYTNRFVQAYSVVYLCVMAFLWATALPDFLRAVDGVTSTGDPVGNLWYTLACFVVALLCVAATFTAHRRGGEPGDRSPAHERDAAHAG
;
A
#
# COMPACT_ATOMS: atom_id res chain seq x y z
N MET A 1 -14.98 -29.03 15.24
CA MET A 1 -14.75 -27.66 14.75
C MET A 1 -14.26 -26.74 15.88
N THR A 2 -13.51 -27.28 16.84
CA THR A 2 -12.94 -26.56 18.00
C THR A 2 -11.53 -26.02 17.75
N ASP A 3 -10.86 -26.43 16.66
CA ASP A 3 -9.43 -26.13 16.47
C ASP A 3 -9.15 -24.80 15.75
N LEU A 4 -10.18 -24.15 15.18
CA LEU A 4 -10.03 -22.89 14.41
C LEU A 4 -10.36 -21.64 15.22
N CYS A 5 -10.97 -21.77 16.40
CA CYS A 5 -11.19 -20.66 17.31
C CYS A 5 -10.27 -20.78 18.53
N SER A 6 -9.03 -20.30 18.37
CA SER A 6 -8.12 -20.16 19.50
C SER A 6 -8.68 -19.13 20.50
N PRO A 7 -8.30 -19.22 21.80
CA PRO A 7 -8.76 -18.26 22.81
C PRO A 7 -8.52 -16.80 22.42
N THR A 8 -7.33 -16.50 21.89
CA THR A 8 -6.97 -15.15 21.43
C THR A 8 -7.82 -14.69 20.25
N PHE A 9 -8.14 -15.57 19.29
CA PHE A 9 -9.03 -15.20 18.20
C PHE A 9 -10.47 -15.00 18.68
N ALA A 10 -10.95 -15.79 19.64
CA ALA A 10 -12.27 -15.62 20.24
C ALA A 10 -12.41 -14.24 20.90
N GLU A 11 -11.39 -13.80 21.64
CA GLU A 11 -11.35 -12.49 22.29
C GLU A 11 -11.36 -11.35 21.26
N LEU A 12 -10.52 -11.44 20.22
CA LEU A 12 -10.46 -10.44 19.16
C LEU A 12 -11.75 -10.39 18.32
N ALA A 13 -12.38 -11.54 18.03
CA ALA A 13 -13.65 -11.58 17.32
C ALA A 13 -14.76 -10.90 18.13
N THR A 14 -14.81 -11.18 19.44
CA THR A 14 -15.79 -10.59 20.36
C THR A 14 -15.64 -9.07 20.43
N SER A 15 -14.41 -8.54 20.47
CA SER A 15 -14.17 -7.09 20.48
C SER A 15 -14.57 -6.41 19.17
N LEU A 16 -14.56 -7.15 18.06
CA LEU A 16 -14.99 -6.68 16.75
C LEU A 16 -16.50 -6.84 16.50
N GLY A 17 -17.24 -7.49 17.40
CA GLY A 17 -18.70 -7.64 17.32
C GLY A 17 -19.18 -8.92 16.65
N PHE A 18 -18.33 -9.94 16.49
CA PHE A 18 -18.74 -11.22 15.89
C PHE A 18 -18.23 -12.44 16.68
N SER A 19 -18.80 -13.62 16.41
CA SER A 19 -18.36 -14.89 17.01
C SER A 19 -17.51 -15.69 16.03
N CYS A 20 -16.37 -16.18 16.51
CA CYS A 20 -15.52 -17.12 15.76
C CYS A 20 -16.20 -18.48 15.53
N GLU A 21 -17.19 -18.86 16.35
CA GLU A 21 -17.90 -20.14 16.21
C GLU A 21 -18.84 -20.12 15.00
N GLU A 22 -19.32 -18.93 14.63
CA GLU A 22 -20.24 -18.68 13.53
C GLU A 22 -19.53 -18.06 12.31
N ALA A 23 -18.20 -17.84 12.41
CA ALA A 23 -17.38 -17.25 11.37
C ALA A 23 -17.17 -18.22 10.19
N GLY A 24 -18.24 -18.44 9.43
CA GLY A 24 -18.19 -18.81 8.03
C GLY A 24 -17.57 -20.14 7.63
N GLY A 25 -17.37 -20.25 6.31
CA GLY A 25 -16.65 -21.34 5.65
C GLY A 25 -15.47 -20.82 4.84
N LEU A 26 -15.05 -21.59 3.83
CA LEU A 26 -13.94 -21.17 2.94
C LEU A 26 -14.21 -19.87 2.19
N VAL A 27 -15.48 -19.61 1.85
CA VAL A 27 -15.98 -18.38 1.22
C VAL A 27 -17.33 -18.06 1.85
N GLU A 28 -17.56 -16.80 2.21
CA GLU A 28 -18.84 -16.31 2.72
C GLU A 28 -19.20 -14.96 2.11
N VAL A 29 -20.50 -14.74 1.89
CA VAL A 29 -21.04 -13.48 1.40
C VAL A 29 -22.13 -12.99 2.34
N ARG A 30 -21.92 -11.80 2.91
CA ARG A 30 -22.85 -11.13 3.83
C ARG A 30 -23.57 -9.98 3.15
N ASN A 31 -24.67 -9.53 3.73
CA ASN A 31 -25.35 -8.32 3.27
C ASN A 31 -24.55 -7.08 3.75
N PRO A 32 -24.09 -6.19 2.85
CA PRO A 32 -23.32 -5.00 3.23
C PRO A 32 -24.08 -4.04 4.17
N SER A 33 -25.42 -4.07 4.17
CA SER A 33 -26.23 -3.23 5.05
C SER A 33 -26.39 -3.80 6.47
N ALA A 34 -25.89 -5.01 6.72
CA ALA A 34 -26.00 -5.72 8.00
C ALA A 34 -24.63 -5.92 8.67
N LEU A 35 -23.58 -5.25 8.18
CA LEU A 35 -22.26 -5.27 8.78
C LEU A 35 -22.24 -4.44 10.08
N GLU A 36 -21.27 -4.72 10.96
CA GLU A 36 -21.15 -4.12 12.30
C GLU A 36 -21.24 -2.59 12.29
N ASN A 37 -20.67 -1.94 11.27
CA ASN A 37 -20.82 -0.51 11.09
C ASN A 37 -20.75 -0.11 9.61
N TRP A 38 -21.25 1.10 9.31
CA TRP A 38 -21.38 1.63 7.96
C TRP A 38 -20.03 1.92 7.27
N THR A 39 -18.93 1.98 8.01
CA THR A 39 -17.60 2.28 7.43
C THR A 39 -16.98 1.06 6.77
N LEU A 40 -17.34 -0.16 7.20
CA LEU A 40 -16.89 -1.42 6.59
C LEU A 40 -17.21 -1.50 5.08
N PRO A 41 -18.46 -1.35 4.62
CA PRO A 41 -18.76 -1.39 3.19
C PRO A 41 -18.16 -0.21 2.43
N VAL A 42 -18.00 0.96 3.05
CA VAL A 42 -17.35 2.13 2.42
C VAL A 42 -15.88 1.84 2.13
N LEU A 43 -15.16 1.29 3.11
CA LEU A 43 -13.78 0.86 2.96
C LEU A 43 -13.65 -0.22 1.89
N GLU A 44 -14.47 -1.27 1.98
CA GLU A 44 -14.43 -2.41 1.06
C GLU A 44 -14.66 -1.97 -0.37
N VAL A 45 -15.68 -1.16 -0.64
CA VAL A 45 -15.94 -0.63 -1.98
C VAL A 45 -14.77 0.22 -2.46
N THR A 46 -14.24 1.11 -1.62
CA THR A 46 -13.10 1.98 -1.97
C THR A 46 -11.85 1.18 -2.31
N VAL A 47 -11.60 0.07 -1.63
CA VAL A 47 -10.39 -0.72 -1.88
C VAL A 47 -10.58 -1.70 -3.04
N VAL A 48 -11.69 -2.45 -3.04
CA VAL A 48 -11.97 -3.46 -4.06
C VAL A 48 -12.16 -2.82 -5.44
N PHE A 49 -12.94 -1.74 -5.52
CA PHE A 49 -13.13 -1.02 -6.78
C PHE A 49 -11.80 -0.49 -7.34
N GLY A 50 -10.96 0.08 -6.47
CA GLY A 50 -9.63 0.56 -6.84
C GLY A 50 -8.72 -0.55 -7.37
N ALA A 51 -8.70 -1.70 -6.69
CA ALA A 51 -7.90 -2.85 -7.10
C ALA A 51 -8.35 -3.42 -8.46
N VAL A 52 -9.66 -3.49 -8.69
CA VAL A 52 -10.23 -3.91 -9.98
C VAL A 52 -9.84 -2.93 -11.09
N LEU A 53 -9.97 -1.62 -10.85
CA LEU A 53 -9.56 -0.62 -11.84
C LEU A 53 -8.04 -0.65 -12.10
N ALA A 54 -7.22 -0.89 -11.08
CA ALA A 54 -5.78 -1.08 -11.20
C ALA A 54 -5.44 -2.31 -12.06
N LEU A 55 -6.18 -3.42 -11.90
CA LEU A 55 -6.03 -4.61 -12.74
C LEU A 55 -6.46 -4.33 -14.19
N VAL A 56 -7.59 -3.66 -14.40
CA VAL A 56 -8.05 -3.25 -15.73
C VAL A 56 -6.99 -2.38 -16.41
N LEU A 57 -6.43 -1.39 -15.70
CA LEU A 57 -5.32 -0.58 -16.19
C LEU A 57 -4.11 -1.44 -16.55
N ALA A 58 -3.71 -2.39 -15.71
CA ALA A 58 -2.57 -3.26 -15.97
C ALA A 58 -2.77 -4.10 -17.24
N VAL A 59 -3.96 -4.66 -17.44
CA VAL A 59 -4.32 -5.43 -18.64
C VAL A 59 -4.34 -4.53 -19.87
N VAL A 60 -4.94 -3.34 -19.78
CA VAL A 60 -4.98 -2.38 -20.89
C VAL A 60 -3.57 -1.94 -21.27
N ARG A 61 -2.70 -1.69 -20.28
CA ARG A 61 -1.31 -1.28 -20.49
C ARG A 61 -0.50 -2.37 -21.19
N LEU A 62 -0.64 -3.63 -20.76
CA LEU A 62 -0.04 -4.76 -21.45
C LEU A 62 -0.51 -4.84 -22.90
N ARG A 63 -1.83 -4.75 -23.14
CA ARG A 63 -2.40 -4.92 -24.50
C ARG A 63 -2.06 -3.77 -25.45
N ARG A 64 -2.02 -2.53 -24.97
CA ARG A 64 -1.81 -1.33 -25.81
C ARG A 64 -0.36 -0.91 -25.94
N HIS A 65 0.46 -1.17 -24.91
CA HIS A 65 1.84 -0.68 -24.85
C HIS A 65 2.87 -1.80 -24.71
N GLY A 66 2.44 -3.07 -24.63
CA GLY A 66 3.35 -4.20 -24.44
C GLY A 66 4.07 -4.17 -23.10
N ASP A 67 3.58 -3.40 -22.12
CA ASP A 67 4.22 -3.21 -20.82
C ASP A 67 3.50 -4.02 -19.72
N PRO A 68 4.06 -5.19 -19.32
CA PRO A 68 3.50 -6.06 -18.29
C PRO A 68 3.78 -5.60 -16.85
N THR A 69 4.50 -4.50 -16.64
CA THR A 69 5.04 -4.14 -15.31
C THR A 69 3.96 -4.05 -14.24
N ASN A 70 2.83 -3.40 -14.53
CA ASN A 70 1.73 -3.29 -13.57
C ASN A 70 0.99 -4.60 -13.34
N LEU A 71 0.97 -5.49 -14.34
CA LEU A 71 0.32 -6.80 -14.21
C LEU A 71 1.12 -7.68 -13.25
N VAL A 72 2.45 -7.68 -13.43
CA VAL A 72 3.38 -8.38 -12.56
C VAL A 72 3.41 -7.77 -11.15
N LEU A 73 3.31 -6.44 -11.03
CA LEU A 73 3.17 -5.77 -9.74
C LEU A 73 1.91 -6.22 -9.00
N TRP A 74 0.76 -6.21 -9.70
CA TRP A 74 -0.54 -6.58 -9.13
C TRP A 74 -0.52 -8.02 -8.63
N PHE A 75 -0.18 -8.98 -9.51
CA PHE A 75 -0.14 -10.39 -9.11
C PHE A 75 1.02 -10.73 -8.17
N GLY A 76 2.13 -9.99 -8.23
CA GLY A 76 3.24 -10.14 -7.29
C GLY A 76 2.84 -9.73 -5.87
N ALA A 77 2.08 -8.65 -5.72
CA ALA A 77 1.50 -8.24 -4.44
C ALA A 77 0.49 -9.27 -3.92
N THR A 78 -0.34 -9.83 -4.80
CA THR A 78 -1.27 -10.92 -4.43
C THR A 78 -0.54 -12.20 -4.05
N ALA A 79 0.55 -12.55 -4.74
CA ALA A 79 1.37 -13.71 -4.39
C ALA A 79 2.07 -13.54 -3.04
N TYR A 80 2.54 -12.32 -2.75
CA TYR A 80 3.07 -11.95 -1.42
C TYR A 80 2.02 -12.20 -0.32
N LEU A 81 0.81 -11.66 -0.50
CA LEU A 81 -0.31 -11.82 0.44
C LEU A 81 -0.55 -13.30 0.76
N PHE A 82 -0.71 -14.14 -0.27
CA PHE A 82 -1.00 -15.56 -0.08
C PHE A 82 0.18 -16.36 0.53
N LEU A 83 1.39 -15.80 0.54
CA LEU A 83 2.51 -16.43 1.24
C LEU A 83 2.56 -16.02 2.73
N ILE A 84 2.21 -14.78 3.05
CA ILE A 84 2.37 -14.22 4.39
C ILE A 84 1.11 -14.37 5.24
N GLU A 85 -0.08 -14.09 4.71
CA GLU A 85 -1.32 -14.06 5.52
C GLU A 85 -1.75 -15.43 6.08
N PRO A 86 -1.75 -16.55 5.31
CA PRO A 86 -2.24 -17.81 5.86
C PRO A 86 -1.46 -18.28 7.11
N PRO A 87 -0.12 -18.19 7.18
CA PRO A 87 0.62 -18.42 8.42
C PRO A 87 0.20 -17.51 9.58
N LEU A 88 -0.11 -16.24 9.32
CA LEU A 88 -0.52 -15.29 10.36
C LEU A 88 -1.93 -15.59 10.90
N TYR A 89 -2.81 -16.11 10.05
CA TYR A 89 -4.18 -16.46 10.41
C TYR A 89 -4.32 -17.85 11.04
N PHE A 90 -3.47 -18.80 10.68
CA PHE A 90 -3.54 -20.18 11.15
C PHE A 90 -2.21 -20.66 11.73
N PRO A 91 -1.63 -19.98 12.74
CA PRO A 91 -0.30 -20.32 13.24
C PRO A 91 -0.17 -21.79 13.68
N ALA A 92 -1.23 -22.36 14.25
CA ALA A 92 -1.34 -23.77 14.60
C ALA A 92 -1.16 -24.72 13.40
N ALA A 93 -1.84 -24.42 12.28
CA ALA A 93 -1.78 -25.23 11.07
C ALA A 93 -0.38 -25.20 10.40
N PHE A 94 0.41 -24.16 10.70
CA PHE A 94 1.79 -24.02 10.22
C PHE A 94 2.84 -24.43 11.26
N GLY A 95 2.42 -24.93 12.44
CA GLY A 95 3.32 -25.38 13.50
C GLY A 95 4.14 -24.25 14.15
N ILE A 96 3.66 -23.01 14.07
CA ILE A 96 4.33 -21.82 14.63
C ILE A 96 3.62 -21.25 15.86
N GLU A 97 2.56 -21.91 16.36
CA GLU A 97 1.76 -21.45 17.51
C GLU A 97 2.56 -21.25 18.81
N GLU A 98 3.62 -22.04 19.04
CA GLU A 98 4.51 -21.85 20.20
C GLU A 98 5.33 -20.54 20.12
N HIS A 99 5.43 -19.95 18.92
CA HIS A 99 6.26 -18.78 18.64
C HIS A 99 5.45 -17.55 18.21
N VAL A 100 4.28 -17.75 17.61
CA VAL A 100 3.39 -16.72 17.06
C VAL A 100 1.95 -17.13 17.33
N ASP A 101 1.29 -16.47 18.28
CA ASP A 101 -0.17 -16.55 18.41
C ASP A 101 -0.85 -15.60 17.40
N THR A 102 -2.18 -15.62 17.32
CA THR A 102 -3.01 -14.77 16.47
C THR A 102 -2.59 -13.31 16.62
N MET A 103 -1.98 -12.74 15.56
CA MET A 103 -1.43 -11.38 15.61
C MET A 103 -2.51 -10.31 15.53
N PHE A 104 -3.59 -10.58 14.82
CA PHE A 104 -4.73 -9.69 14.67
C PHE A 104 -5.93 -10.47 14.12
N ALA A 105 -7.11 -9.86 14.19
CA ALA A 105 -8.30 -10.33 13.51
C ALA A 105 -8.92 -9.17 12.72
N HIS A 106 -9.43 -9.45 11.53
CA HIS A 106 -10.28 -8.51 10.82
C HIS A 106 -11.73 -8.64 11.29
N ASN A 107 -12.49 -7.56 11.17
CA ASN A 107 -13.95 -7.66 11.27
C ASN A 107 -14.50 -8.39 10.04
N VAL A 108 -15.77 -8.77 10.09
CA VAL A 108 -16.43 -9.47 9.01
C VAL A 108 -16.96 -8.52 7.95
N PHE A 109 -16.44 -8.63 6.72
CA PHE A 109 -16.87 -7.79 5.58
C PHE A 109 -17.91 -8.48 4.70
N THR A 110 -18.30 -7.84 3.59
CA THR A 110 -19.30 -8.38 2.65
C THR A 110 -18.80 -9.68 2.04
N VAL A 111 -17.55 -9.74 1.60
CA VAL A 111 -16.96 -10.95 1.01
C VAL A 111 -15.76 -11.38 1.83
N GLU A 112 -15.80 -12.60 2.31
CA GLU A 112 -14.75 -13.15 3.15
C GLU A 112 -14.28 -14.52 2.70
N PHE A 113 -13.03 -14.81 3.02
CA PHE A 113 -12.38 -16.09 2.80
C PHE A 113 -11.82 -16.64 4.11
N LEU A 114 -11.49 -17.92 4.10
CA LEU A 114 -10.74 -18.58 5.17
C LEU A 114 -11.41 -18.45 6.56
N TRP A 115 -12.69 -18.82 6.66
CA TRP A 115 -13.44 -18.83 7.94
C TRP A 115 -13.45 -17.46 8.64
N GLY A 116 -13.75 -16.41 7.87
CA GLY A 116 -13.86 -15.03 8.37
C GLY A 116 -12.54 -14.37 8.75
N ARG A 117 -11.40 -14.84 8.21
CA ARG A 117 -10.07 -14.31 8.53
C ARG A 117 -9.45 -13.48 7.42
N LEU A 118 -9.82 -13.72 6.17
CA LEU A 118 -9.30 -12.99 5.01
C LEU A 118 -10.44 -12.28 4.26
N PRO A 119 -10.77 -11.04 4.63
CA PRO A 119 -11.70 -10.21 3.87
C PRO A 119 -11.21 -9.92 2.44
N LEU A 120 -12.12 -9.79 1.48
CA LEU A 120 -11.78 -9.45 0.09
C LEU A 120 -11.07 -8.10 -0.02
N TYR A 121 -11.42 -7.13 0.83
CA TYR A 121 -10.73 -5.83 0.82
C TYR A 121 -9.25 -5.98 1.17
N ILE A 122 -8.85 -6.93 2.03
CA ILE A 122 -7.44 -7.21 2.31
C ILE A 122 -6.76 -7.80 1.09
N VAL A 123 -7.40 -8.75 0.39
CA VAL A 123 -6.86 -9.26 -0.88
C VAL A 123 -6.63 -8.12 -1.89
N ALA A 124 -7.52 -7.13 -1.89
CA ALA A 124 -7.51 -5.99 -2.81
C ALA A 124 -6.56 -4.85 -2.39
N ILE A 125 -6.33 -4.61 -1.09
CA ILE A 125 -5.55 -3.45 -0.62
C ILE A 125 -4.08 -3.55 -1.02
N TYR A 126 -3.52 -4.76 -0.96
CA TYR A 126 -2.13 -5.04 -1.34
C TYR A 126 -1.82 -4.59 -2.78
N PRO A 127 -2.49 -5.13 -3.81
CA PRO A 127 -2.23 -4.72 -5.18
C PRO A 127 -2.63 -3.27 -5.47
N LEU A 128 -3.68 -2.74 -4.82
CA LEU A 128 -4.08 -1.33 -4.98
C LEU A 128 -2.98 -0.38 -4.49
N MET A 129 -2.59 -0.49 -3.22
CA MET A 129 -1.63 0.42 -2.60
C MET A 129 -0.25 0.30 -3.25
N ALA A 130 0.19 -0.92 -3.55
CA ALA A 130 1.41 -1.15 -4.32
C ALA A 130 1.35 -0.43 -5.68
N THR A 131 0.22 -0.51 -6.39
CA THR A 131 0.03 0.17 -7.68
C THR A 131 0.07 1.69 -7.54
N LEU A 132 -0.67 2.27 -6.59
CA LEU A 132 -0.71 3.72 -6.39
C LEU A 132 0.70 4.26 -6.09
N ALA A 133 1.41 3.66 -5.13
CA ALA A 133 2.74 4.08 -4.73
C ALA A 133 3.76 3.91 -5.87
N PHE A 134 3.76 2.75 -6.52
CA PHE A 134 4.68 2.45 -7.62
C PHE A 134 4.52 3.42 -8.79
N GLU A 135 3.28 3.69 -9.19
CA GLU A 135 2.99 4.54 -10.34
C GLU A 135 3.22 6.03 -10.05
N ILE A 136 3.00 6.49 -8.81
CA ILE A 136 3.42 7.84 -8.38
C ILE A 136 4.93 8.01 -8.59
N VAL A 137 5.74 7.08 -8.07
CA VAL A 137 7.20 7.13 -8.20
C VAL A 137 7.65 6.98 -9.67
N ARG A 138 6.96 6.15 -10.45
CA ARG A 138 7.22 5.95 -11.88
C ARG A 138 6.89 7.21 -12.70
N MET A 139 5.78 7.89 -12.43
CA MET A 139 5.41 9.16 -13.07
C MET A 139 6.41 10.28 -12.79
N LEU A 140 7.02 10.28 -11.61
CA LEU A 140 8.10 11.20 -11.26
C LEU A 140 9.44 10.80 -11.91
N GLY A 141 9.52 9.66 -12.61
CA GLY A 141 10.71 9.23 -13.34
C GLY A 141 11.88 8.83 -12.44
N VAL A 142 11.62 8.50 -11.17
CA VAL A 142 12.69 8.18 -10.20
C VAL A 142 13.47 6.94 -10.61
N PHE A 143 12.78 5.86 -11.04
CA PHE A 143 13.43 4.62 -11.50
C PHE A 143 14.41 4.87 -12.66
N ARG A 144 14.04 5.73 -13.60
CA ARG A 144 14.90 6.08 -14.75
C ARG A 144 16.11 6.89 -14.34
N ARG A 145 15.92 7.85 -13.43
CA ARG A 145 16.98 8.81 -13.07
C ARG A 145 17.95 8.30 -12.00
N TYR A 146 17.43 7.61 -10.99
CA TYR A 146 18.18 7.19 -9.80
C TYR A 146 18.30 5.67 -9.68
N GLY A 147 17.72 4.92 -10.61
CA GLY A 147 17.81 3.47 -10.67
C GLY A 147 16.78 2.75 -9.82
N VAL A 148 16.84 1.41 -9.91
CA VAL A 148 15.84 0.50 -9.35
C VAL A 148 15.78 0.54 -7.82
N LEU A 149 16.94 0.55 -7.15
CA LEU A 149 17.01 0.57 -5.68
C LEU A 149 16.42 1.85 -5.08
N VAL A 150 16.86 3.02 -5.57
CA VAL A 150 16.38 4.31 -5.06
C VAL A 150 14.89 4.49 -5.37
N GLY A 151 14.44 4.06 -6.56
CA GLY A 151 13.02 4.05 -6.88
C GLY A 151 12.21 3.15 -5.93
N ALA A 152 12.71 1.97 -5.59
CA ALA A 152 12.06 1.07 -4.65
C ALA A 152 11.94 1.69 -3.24
N VAL A 153 12.99 2.35 -2.74
CA VAL A 153 12.95 3.09 -1.47
C VAL A 153 11.87 4.17 -1.51
N CYS A 154 11.75 4.90 -2.63
CA CYS A 154 10.69 5.89 -2.81
C CYS A 154 9.29 5.25 -2.84
N VAL A 155 9.14 4.04 -3.41
CA VAL A 155 7.86 3.32 -3.40
C VAL A 155 7.47 2.92 -1.99
N GLY A 156 8.41 2.38 -1.21
CA GLY A 156 8.17 2.07 0.21
C GLY A 156 7.71 3.30 0.99
N PHE A 157 8.38 4.44 0.81
CA PHE A 157 8.00 5.70 1.46
C PHE A 157 6.61 6.22 1.03
N VAL A 158 6.28 6.19 -0.27
CA VAL A 158 4.96 6.64 -0.73
C VAL A 158 3.88 5.67 -0.27
N HIS A 159 4.10 4.36 -0.35
CA HIS A 159 3.17 3.35 0.14
C HIS A 159 2.88 3.56 1.63
N HIS A 160 3.93 3.73 2.43
CA HIS A 160 3.85 4.02 3.85
C HIS A 160 2.92 5.22 4.13
N ALA A 161 3.13 6.34 3.45
CA ALA A 161 2.29 7.52 3.66
C ALA A 161 0.80 7.30 3.33
N PHE A 162 0.47 6.44 2.37
CA PHE A 162 -0.92 6.09 2.07
C PHE A 162 -1.49 5.08 3.06
N TYR A 163 -0.71 4.04 3.37
CA TYR A 163 -1.13 2.91 4.20
C TYR A 163 -1.39 3.34 5.65
N GLU A 164 -0.51 4.15 6.24
CA GLU A 164 -0.62 4.59 7.63
C GLU A 164 -1.84 5.48 7.92
N ILE A 165 -2.39 6.13 6.89
CA ILE A 165 -3.66 6.87 7.02
C ILE A 165 -4.80 5.92 7.35
N PHE A 166 -4.79 4.75 6.70
CA PHE A 166 -5.76 3.70 6.89
C PHE A 166 -5.45 2.88 8.15
N ASP A 167 -4.18 2.54 8.40
CA ASP A 167 -3.79 1.62 9.48
C ASP A 167 -4.06 2.22 10.88
N HIS A 168 -3.79 3.52 11.05
CA HIS A 168 -4.08 4.22 12.32
C HIS A 168 -5.56 4.53 12.56
N LEU A 169 -6.42 4.36 11.56
CA LEU A 169 -7.87 4.56 11.70
C LEU A 169 -8.63 3.25 11.97
N GLY A 170 -8.14 2.14 11.41
CA GLY A 170 -8.84 0.86 11.44
C GLY A 170 -9.21 0.33 12.82
N PRO A 171 -8.31 0.36 13.83
CA PRO A 171 -8.64 -0.08 15.17
C PRO A 171 -9.82 0.69 15.78
N GLN A 172 -9.84 2.03 15.61
CA GLN A 172 -10.92 2.87 16.13
C GLN A 172 -12.27 2.58 15.45
N LEU A 173 -12.26 2.26 14.15
CA LEU A 173 -13.46 1.97 13.37
C LEU A 173 -13.82 0.47 13.32
N ARG A 174 -13.14 -0.35 14.14
CA ARG A 174 -13.31 -1.81 14.20
C ARG A 174 -13.18 -2.48 12.84
N TRP A 175 -12.23 -2.06 12.02
CA TRP A 175 -11.91 -2.76 10.77
C TRP A 175 -11.06 -4.01 11.03
N TRP A 176 -10.18 -3.91 12.02
CA TRP A 176 -9.42 -5.02 12.61
C TRP A 176 -9.00 -4.65 14.02
N HIS A 177 -8.55 -5.65 14.75
CA HIS A 177 -8.02 -5.48 16.10
C HIS A 177 -6.66 -6.18 16.20
N TRP A 178 -5.65 -5.46 16.69
CA TRP A 178 -4.32 -6.00 16.94
C TRP A 178 -4.27 -6.75 18.28
N SER A 179 -3.56 -7.87 18.32
CA SER A 179 -3.24 -8.52 19.59
C SER A 179 -2.15 -7.73 20.30
N VAL A 180 -2.52 -6.94 21.31
CA VAL A 180 -1.60 -6.04 22.01
C VAL A 180 -0.60 -6.78 22.92
N THR A 181 -0.86 -8.03 23.27
CA THR A 181 0.04 -8.84 24.10
C THR A 181 1.01 -9.70 23.28
N ASN A 182 0.80 -9.81 21.96
CA ASN A 182 1.65 -10.60 21.09
C ASN A 182 3.06 -9.99 20.98
N PRO A 183 4.14 -10.73 21.31
CA PRO A 183 5.51 -10.22 21.23
C PRO A 183 5.92 -9.70 19.85
N VAL A 184 5.35 -10.24 18.77
CA VAL A 184 5.63 -9.83 17.39
C VAL A 184 5.06 -8.44 17.08
N ASN A 185 3.96 -8.05 17.75
CA ASN A 185 3.34 -6.73 17.59
C ASN A 185 4.05 -5.64 18.40
N GLN A 186 4.98 -6.00 19.28
CA GLN A 186 5.63 -5.04 20.18
C GLN A 186 6.91 -4.43 19.58
N PRO A 187 7.19 -3.13 19.81
CA PRO A 187 6.37 -2.18 20.54
C PRO A 187 5.15 -1.70 19.75
N MET A 188 4.10 -1.32 20.47
CA MET A 188 2.98 -0.58 19.91
C MET A 188 3.36 0.91 19.70
N PHE A 189 2.80 1.50 18.65
CA PHE A 189 2.79 2.93 18.37
C PHE A 189 1.32 3.40 18.43
N ASP A 190 0.90 3.81 19.62
CA ASP A 190 -0.51 3.92 20.00
C ASP A 190 -1.27 2.62 19.68
N ALA A 191 -2.37 2.66 18.92
CA ALA A 191 -3.13 1.45 18.57
C ALA A 191 -2.46 0.53 17.52
N VAL A 192 -1.36 0.92 16.89
CA VAL A 192 -0.77 0.19 15.75
C VAL A 192 0.61 -0.36 16.09
N PRO A 193 0.94 -1.64 15.81
CA PRO A 193 2.28 -2.19 15.99
C PRO A 193 3.33 -1.41 15.21
N LEU A 194 4.40 -0.96 15.85
CA LEU A 194 5.52 -0.33 15.15
C LEU A 194 6.15 -1.26 14.08
N PRO A 195 6.24 -2.60 14.28
CA PRO A 195 6.62 -3.51 13.21
C PRO A 195 5.69 -3.43 12.00
N SER A 196 4.39 -3.15 12.16
CA SER A 196 3.47 -2.90 11.03
C SER A 196 3.86 -1.66 10.25
N VAL A 197 4.03 -0.55 10.98
CA VAL A 197 4.41 0.76 10.43
C VAL A 197 5.71 0.70 9.63
N VAL A 198 6.65 -0.16 10.00
CA VAL A 198 7.91 -0.30 9.27
C VAL A 198 7.84 -1.38 8.20
N VAL A 199 7.45 -2.59 8.59
CA VAL A 199 7.54 -3.77 7.72
C VAL A 199 6.38 -3.81 6.72
N PHE A 200 5.14 -3.74 7.21
CA PHE A 200 3.91 -3.82 6.42
C PHE A 200 3.61 -2.52 5.66
N ALA A 201 4.06 -1.36 6.15
CA ALA A 201 3.78 -0.12 5.44
C ALA A 201 4.94 0.34 4.53
N ALA A 202 6.21 0.03 4.83
CA ALA A 202 7.34 0.58 4.09
C ALA A 202 8.29 -0.45 3.44
N LEU A 203 8.64 -1.54 4.13
CA LEU A 203 9.69 -2.46 3.67
C LEU A 203 9.22 -3.49 2.64
N TRP A 204 8.07 -4.13 2.81
CA TRP A 204 7.57 -5.09 1.80
C TRP A 204 7.25 -4.42 0.45
N PRO A 205 6.65 -3.22 0.36
CA PRO A 205 6.40 -2.55 -0.93
C PRO A 205 7.70 -2.13 -1.58
N MET A 206 8.72 -1.75 -0.78
CA MET A 206 10.07 -1.52 -1.27
C MET A 206 10.65 -2.80 -1.88
N SER A 207 10.56 -3.94 -1.18
CA SER A 207 11.03 -5.23 -1.68
C SER A 207 10.31 -5.65 -2.97
N LEU A 208 8.99 -5.53 -3.01
CA LEU A 208 8.18 -5.81 -4.19
C LEU A 208 8.59 -4.92 -5.37
N ALA A 209 8.67 -3.59 -5.15
CA ALA A 209 9.04 -2.65 -6.19
C ALA A 209 10.44 -2.91 -6.75
N LEU A 210 11.40 -3.25 -5.87
CA LEU A 210 12.75 -3.66 -6.25
C LEU A 210 12.69 -4.89 -7.16
N CYS A 211 11.98 -5.94 -6.75
CA CYS A 211 11.86 -7.17 -7.52
C CYS A 211 11.17 -6.95 -8.88
N VAL A 212 10.03 -6.26 -8.90
CA VAL A 212 9.29 -5.94 -10.13
C VAL A 212 10.17 -5.17 -11.12
N GLN A 213 10.87 -4.15 -10.66
CA GLN A 213 11.73 -3.36 -11.53
C GLN A 213 12.99 -4.11 -11.95
N PHE A 214 13.55 -4.94 -11.08
CA PHE A 214 14.74 -5.72 -11.39
C PHE A 214 14.47 -6.83 -12.40
N PHE A 215 13.36 -7.56 -12.27
CA PHE A 215 13.05 -8.69 -13.14
C PHE A 215 12.29 -8.28 -14.40
N VAL A 216 11.46 -7.23 -14.34
CA VAL A 216 10.57 -6.86 -15.45
C VAL A 216 10.75 -5.41 -15.87
N GLY A 217 10.44 -4.44 -15.00
CA GLY A 217 10.31 -3.02 -15.37
C GLY A 217 11.52 -2.45 -16.13
N ARG A 218 12.74 -2.62 -15.60
CA ARG A 218 13.96 -2.11 -16.25
C ARG A 218 14.27 -2.74 -17.61
N HIS A 219 13.77 -3.95 -17.87
CA HIS A 219 13.96 -4.64 -19.14
C HIS A 219 12.93 -4.15 -20.17
N VAL A 220 11.68 -3.96 -19.74
CA VAL A 220 10.63 -3.36 -20.56
C VAL A 220 11.02 -1.94 -20.96
N ASP A 221 11.56 -1.14 -20.03
CA ASP A 221 12.06 0.20 -20.31
C ASP A 221 13.23 0.22 -21.33
N ARG A 222 13.92 -0.92 -21.52
CA ARG A 222 14.96 -1.13 -22.55
C ARG A 222 14.42 -1.74 -23.84
N GLY A 223 13.10 -1.89 -23.98
CA GLY A 223 12.45 -2.46 -25.16
C GLY A 223 12.42 -3.99 -25.20
N ARG A 224 12.73 -4.69 -24.10
CA ARG A 224 12.60 -6.15 -24.05
C ARG A 224 11.13 -6.54 -23.86
N HIS A 225 10.68 -7.46 -24.70
CA HIS A 225 9.40 -8.15 -24.54
C HIS A 225 9.57 -9.50 -23.84
N PHE A 226 8.51 -9.96 -23.19
CA PHE A 226 8.48 -11.23 -22.48
C PHE A 226 7.33 -12.10 -22.98
N SER A 227 7.57 -13.40 -23.08
CA SER A 227 6.53 -14.39 -23.31
C SER A 227 5.63 -14.57 -22.08
N GLY A 228 4.44 -15.15 -22.25
CA GLY A 228 3.52 -15.40 -21.14
C GLY A 228 4.14 -16.27 -20.05
N LEU A 229 4.87 -17.32 -20.42
CA LEU A 229 5.53 -18.20 -19.45
C LEU A 229 6.65 -17.47 -18.67
N GLU A 230 7.41 -16.61 -19.35
CA GLU A 230 8.41 -15.76 -18.67
C GLU A 230 7.76 -14.83 -17.63
N LEU A 231 6.58 -14.28 -17.94
CA LEU A 231 5.86 -13.43 -17.01
C LEU A 231 5.32 -14.21 -15.81
N VAL A 232 4.79 -15.42 -16.03
CA VAL A 232 4.25 -16.26 -14.95
C VAL A 232 5.34 -16.58 -13.93
N TRP A 233 6.46 -17.17 -14.35
CA TRP A 233 7.49 -17.56 -13.37
C TRP A 233 8.12 -16.34 -12.68
N ARG A 234 8.31 -15.22 -13.41
CA ARG A 234 8.83 -13.98 -12.83
C ARG A 234 7.90 -13.45 -11.76
N THR A 235 6.59 -13.49 -12.00
CA THR A 235 5.58 -13.06 -11.02
C THR A 235 5.66 -13.90 -9.75
N VAL A 236 5.77 -15.22 -9.88
CA VAL A 236 5.95 -16.13 -8.73
C VAL A 236 7.24 -15.80 -7.97
N VAL A 237 8.38 -15.69 -8.67
CA VAL A 237 9.67 -15.36 -8.05
C VAL A 237 9.64 -13.98 -7.39
N ILE A 238 8.98 -13.01 -7.99
CA ILE A 238 8.80 -11.68 -7.41
C ILE A 238 7.99 -11.77 -6.11
N GLY A 239 6.87 -12.50 -6.07
CA GLY A 239 6.10 -12.70 -4.85
C GLY A 239 6.91 -13.35 -3.74
N LEU A 240 7.68 -14.40 -4.06
CA LEU A 240 8.56 -15.10 -3.12
C LEU A 240 9.67 -14.20 -2.58
N LEU A 241 10.39 -13.48 -3.46
CA LEU A 241 11.49 -12.60 -3.06
C LEU A 241 10.99 -11.34 -2.34
N ALA A 242 9.83 -10.81 -2.73
CA ALA A 242 9.18 -9.72 -2.00
C ALA A 242 8.90 -10.14 -0.55
N SER A 243 8.38 -11.35 -0.38
CA SER A 243 8.10 -11.95 0.93
C SER A 243 9.37 -12.17 1.74
N LEU A 244 10.45 -12.68 1.11
CA LEU A 244 11.75 -12.80 1.76
C LEU A 244 12.27 -11.45 2.27
N GLY A 245 12.07 -10.36 1.51
CA GLY A 245 12.46 -9.02 1.95
C GLY A 245 11.77 -8.56 3.23
N THR A 246 10.55 -9.05 3.52
CA THR A 246 9.81 -8.74 4.76
C THR A 246 10.48 -9.36 5.98
N PHE A 247 11.22 -10.46 5.80
CA PHE A 247 12.02 -11.05 6.86
C PHE A 247 13.43 -10.46 6.91
N VAL A 248 14.06 -10.21 5.75
CA VAL A 248 15.47 -9.80 5.65
C VAL A 248 15.68 -8.33 5.98
N LEU A 249 14.82 -7.44 5.48
CA LEU A 249 14.99 -6.00 5.65
C LEU A 249 14.91 -5.55 7.12
N PRO A 250 13.98 -6.06 7.96
CA PRO A 250 13.94 -5.71 9.38
C PRO A 250 14.87 -6.55 10.27
N LEU A 251 15.77 -7.36 9.70
CA LEU A 251 16.71 -8.17 10.51
C LEU A 251 17.52 -7.34 11.50
N PRO A 252 18.05 -6.15 11.16
CA PRO A 252 18.78 -5.34 12.13
C PRO A 252 17.93 -5.05 13.37
N ALA A 253 16.69 -4.57 13.19
CA ALA A 253 15.76 -4.35 14.29
C ALA A 253 15.40 -5.64 15.04
N THR A 254 15.13 -6.73 14.33
CA THR A 254 14.67 -8.00 14.90
C THR A 254 15.76 -8.69 15.73
N VAL A 255 16.98 -8.78 15.18
CA VAL A 255 18.09 -9.50 15.80
C VAL A 255 18.72 -8.68 16.92
N LEU A 256 19.05 -7.42 16.66
CA LEU A 256 19.71 -6.57 17.66
C LEU A 256 18.72 -6.13 18.76
N GLY A 257 17.42 -6.13 18.48
CA GLY A 257 16.36 -5.81 19.42
C GLY A 257 15.75 -7.03 20.15
N MET A 258 16.22 -8.26 19.91
CA MET A 258 15.60 -9.49 20.43
C MET A 258 15.45 -9.51 21.96
N GLY A 259 16.36 -8.85 22.70
CA GLY A 259 16.33 -8.77 24.16
C GLY A 259 15.69 -7.52 24.75
N SER A 260 15.19 -6.58 23.93
CA SER A 260 14.59 -5.34 24.43
C SER A 260 13.61 -4.74 23.43
N THR A 261 12.34 -4.68 23.84
CA THR A 261 11.27 -4.03 23.07
C THR A 261 11.60 -2.57 22.74
N THR A 262 12.24 -1.85 23.67
CA THR A 262 12.68 -0.46 23.45
C THR A 262 13.76 -0.38 22.37
N VAL A 263 14.81 -1.22 22.45
CA VAL A 263 15.88 -1.24 21.43
C VAL A 263 15.31 -1.61 20.06
N ARG A 264 14.46 -2.65 20.01
CA ARG A 264 13.76 -3.07 18.79
C ARG A 264 12.97 -1.90 18.19
N GLY A 265 12.23 -1.18 19.02
CA GLY A 265 11.46 -0.02 18.61
C GLY A 265 12.32 1.11 18.02
N VAL A 266 13.42 1.45 18.71
CA VAL A 266 14.37 2.46 18.22
C VAL A 266 14.96 2.05 16.88
N LEU A 267 15.32 0.78 16.70
CA LEU A 267 15.90 0.30 15.44
C LEU A 267 14.88 0.34 14.29
N TYR A 268 13.64 -0.09 14.54
CA TYR A 268 12.55 0.07 13.56
C TYR A 268 12.35 1.54 13.16
N ALA A 269 12.30 2.45 14.15
CA ALA A 269 12.18 3.88 13.88
C ALA A 269 13.36 4.41 13.06
N VAL A 270 14.60 3.99 13.36
CA VAL A 270 15.80 4.38 12.59
C VAL A 270 15.72 3.89 11.15
N GLU A 271 15.31 2.64 10.91
CA GLU A 271 15.13 2.10 9.55
C GLU A 271 14.13 2.96 8.74
N LEU A 272 12.99 3.29 9.35
CA LEU A 272 11.97 4.12 8.71
C LEU A 272 12.46 5.56 8.48
N VAL A 273 13.20 6.15 9.42
CA VAL A 273 13.80 7.49 9.25
C VAL A 273 14.78 7.49 8.08
N VAL A 274 15.62 6.46 7.93
CA VAL A 274 16.56 6.35 6.81
C VAL A 274 15.81 6.30 5.47
N VAL A 275 14.78 5.44 5.36
CA VAL A 275 13.92 5.35 4.16
C VAL A 275 13.29 6.72 3.86
N THR A 276 12.72 7.37 4.87
CA THR A 276 12.05 8.66 4.77
C THR A 276 12.99 9.77 4.28
N LEU A 277 14.19 9.87 4.87
CA LEU A 277 15.18 10.89 4.49
C LEU A 277 15.64 10.71 3.04
N VAL A 278 15.98 9.48 2.64
CA VAL A 278 16.42 9.17 1.27
C VAL A 278 15.31 9.48 0.27
N ALA A 279 14.10 8.96 0.51
CA ALA A 279 12.98 9.15 -0.40
C ALA A 279 12.57 10.62 -0.52
N SER A 280 12.47 11.35 0.60
CA SER A 280 12.10 12.77 0.62
C SER A 280 13.08 13.61 -0.20
N VAL A 281 14.40 13.42 0.02
CA VAL A 281 15.43 14.16 -0.73
C VAL A 281 15.33 13.86 -2.23
N VAL A 282 15.16 12.60 -2.61
CA VAL A 282 15.09 12.18 -4.01
C VAL A 282 13.84 12.73 -4.69
N LEU A 283 12.67 12.58 -4.08
CA LEU A 283 11.38 13.01 -4.62
C LEU A 283 11.33 14.54 -4.78
N VAL A 284 11.77 15.30 -3.77
CA VAL A 284 11.82 16.77 -3.85
C VAL A 284 12.79 17.22 -4.94
N ARG A 285 14.01 16.67 -4.98
CA ARG A 285 14.99 17.00 -6.04
C ARG A 285 14.43 16.68 -7.42
N ARG A 286 13.75 15.56 -7.58
CA ARG A 286 13.18 15.16 -8.86
C ARG A 286 12.04 16.08 -9.28
N TRP A 287 11.12 16.39 -8.39
CA TRP A 287 10.03 17.33 -8.64
C TRP A 287 10.53 18.72 -9.03
N VAL A 288 11.53 19.27 -8.31
CA VAL A 288 12.13 20.57 -8.63
C VAL A 288 12.75 20.56 -10.04
N ARG A 289 13.46 19.48 -10.41
CA ARG A 289 14.08 19.36 -11.73
C ARG A 289 13.07 19.26 -12.86
N LEU A 290 12.00 18.46 -12.68
CA LEU A 290 10.92 18.35 -13.66
C LEU A 290 10.25 19.71 -13.90
N ARG A 291 9.98 20.48 -12.83
CA ARG A 291 9.44 21.85 -12.96
C ARG A 291 10.37 22.86 -13.61
N ARG A 292 11.68 22.59 -13.64
CA ARG A 292 12.70 23.40 -14.34
C ARG A 292 12.87 23.01 -15.81
N GLY A 293 12.07 22.06 -16.31
CA GLY A 293 12.08 21.66 -17.72
C GLY A 293 13.21 20.70 -18.07
N GLU A 294 13.79 19.98 -17.09
CA GLU A 294 14.73 18.90 -17.43
C GLU A 294 13.98 17.86 -18.28
N PRO A 295 14.40 17.60 -19.53
CA PRO A 295 13.67 16.74 -20.44
C PRO A 295 13.64 15.30 -19.89
N ASP A 296 12.45 14.81 -19.59
CA ASP A 296 12.21 13.39 -19.36
C ASP A 296 11.56 12.84 -20.63
N VAL A 297 12.31 12.04 -21.40
CA VAL A 297 11.85 11.56 -22.71
C VAL A 297 11.43 10.09 -22.60
N PRO A 298 10.18 9.73 -22.94
CA PRO A 298 8.96 10.56 -22.94
C PRO A 298 8.42 10.77 -21.52
N PRO A 299 7.62 11.83 -21.28
CA PRO A 299 6.89 12.02 -20.03
C PRO A 299 5.87 10.89 -19.83
N TYR A 300 5.89 10.26 -18.67
CA TYR A 300 4.94 9.21 -18.30
C TYR A 300 3.89 9.77 -17.35
N THR A 301 2.61 9.60 -17.68
CA THR A 301 1.50 10.01 -16.81
C THR A 301 0.45 8.91 -16.73
N ASN A 302 -0.16 8.79 -15.55
CA ASN A 302 -1.19 7.82 -15.25
C ASN A 302 -2.38 8.53 -14.61
N ARG A 303 -3.38 8.89 -15.44
CA ARG A 303 -4.56 9.64 -15.00
C ARG A 303 -5.42 8.85 -14.01
N PHE A 304 -5.48 7.53 -14.15
CA PHE A 304 -6.19 6.67 -13.21
C PHE A 304 -5.58 6.80 -11.82
N VAL A 305 -4.27 6.58 -11.68
CA VAL A 305 -3.59 6.66 -10.37
C VAL A 305 -3.73 8.05 -9.77
N GLN A 306 -3.55 9.10 -10.59
CA GLN A 306 -3.78 10.48 -10.16
C GLN A 306 -5.17 10.71 -9.56
N ALA A 307 -6.22 10.35 -10.29
CA ALA A 307 -7.59 10.55 -9.84
C ALA A 307 -7.93 9.65 -8.64
N TYR A 308 -7.53 8.38 -8.69
CA TYR A 308 -7.88 7.42 -7.65
C TYR A 308 -7.14 7.67 -6.35
N SER A 309 -5.88 8.13 -6.39
CA SER A 309 -5.18 8.59 -5.18
C SER A 309 -5.90 9.76 -4.51
N VAL A 310 -6.45 10.71 -5.28
CA VAL A 310 -7.27 11.79 -4.71
C VAL A 310 -8.56 11.25 -4.10
N VAL A 311 -9.26 10.36 -4.80
CA VAL A 311 -10.49 9.72 -4.29
C VAL A 311 -10.21 8.99 -2.97
N TYR A 312 -9.17 8.16 -2.93
CA TYR A 312 -8.76 7.44 -1.72
C TYR A 312 -8.48 8.40 -0.56
N LEU A 313 -7.68 9.45 -0.79
CA LEU A 313 -7.36 10.43 0.25
C LEU A 313 -8.60 11.20 0.72
N CYS A 314 -9.53 11.54 -0.18
CA CYS A 314 -10.79 12.19 0.21
C CYS A 314 -11.69 11.27 1.04
N VAL A 315 -11.81 9.99 0.67
CA VAL A 315 -12.58 9.00 1.46
C VAL A 315 -11.95 8.83 2.84
N MET A 316 -10.63 8.65 2.91
CA MET A 316 -9.94 8.50 4.20
C MET A 316 -10.05 9.76 5.06
N ALA A 317 -9.93 10.95 4.48
CA ALA A 317 -10.11 12.21 5.20
C ALA A 317 -11.55 12.36 5.74
N PHE A 318 -12.55 11.93 4.97
CA PHE A 318 -13.93 11.90 5.41
C PHE A 318 -14.14 10.93 6.60
N LEU A 319 -13.60 9.72 6.51
CA LEU A 319 -13.70 8.73 7.59
C LEU A 319 -12.99 9.21 8.86
N TRP A 320 -11.78 9.78 8.74
CA TRP A 320 -11.08 10.45 9.85
C TRP A 320 -11.91 11.58 10.45
N ALA A 321 -12.53 12.43 9.62
CA ALA A 321 -13.35 13.53 10.12
C ALA A 321 -14.57 13.02 10.91
N THR A 322 -15.17 11.89 10.51
CA THR A 322 -16.27 11.27 11.27
C THR A 322 -15.82 10.60 12.56
N ALA A 323 -14.59 10.09 12.62
CA ALA A 323 -14.00 9.45 13.81
C ALA A 323 -13.39 10.45 14.80
N LEU A 324 -13.07 11.67 14.34
CA LEU A 324 -12.38 12.69 15.12
C LEU A 324 -13.08 13.08 16.43
N PRO A 325 -14.43 13.19 16.52
CA PRO A 325 -15.08 13.51 17.79
C PRO A 325 -14.78 12.49 18.89
N ASP A 326 -14.80 11.20 18.56
CA ASP A 326 -14.54 10.14 19.54
C ASP A 326 -13.05 10.00 19.84
N PHE A 327 -12.21 10.26 18.83
CA PHE A 327 -10.76 10.37 19.01
C PHE A 327 -10.41 11.44 20.05
N LEU A 328 -11.00 12.63 19.95
CA LEU A 328 -10.72 13.76 20.86
C LEU A 328 -11.29 13.56 22.26
N ARG A 329 -12.26 12.65 22.43
CA ARG A 329 -12.82 12.28 23.73
C ARG A 329 -12.16 11.04 24.34
N ALA A 330 -11.27 10.38 23.61
CA ALA A 330 -10.60 9.19 24.07
C ALA A 330 -9.79 9.49 25.34
N VAL A 331 -9.84 8.56 26.29
CA VAL A 331 -9.09 8.62 27.54
C VAL A 331 -8.11 7.46 27.53
N ASP A 332 -6.84 7.74 27.83
CA ASP A 332 -5.75 6.75 27.83
C ASP A 332 -5.65 5.93 26.53
N GLY A 333 -5.94 6.58 25.39
CA GLY A 333 -5.84 5.97 24.07
C GLY A 333 -7.03 5.08 23.67
N VAL A 334 -8.16 5.15 24.39
CA VAL A 334 -9.36 4.34 24.13
C VAL A 334 -10.62 5.21 24.10
N THR A 335 -11.50 4.99 23.12
CA THR A 335 -12.80 5.68 23.02
C THR A 335 -13.77 5.23 24.12
N SER A 336 -14.89 5.94 24.28
CA SER A 336 -15.95 5.52 25.22
C SER A 336 -16.59 4.17 24.90
N THR A 337 -16.44 3.69 23.66
CA THR A 337 -16.94 2.39 23.18
C THR A 337 -15.90 1.27 23.28
N GLY A 338 -14.72 1.56 23.84
CA GLY A 338 -13.66 0.58 24.06
C GLY A 338 -12.70 0.42 22.88
N ASP A 339 -12.75 1.30 21.88
CA ASP A 339 -11.96 1.16 20.66
C ASP A 339 -10.62 1.90 20.80
N PRO A 340 -9.48 1.24 20.55
CA PRO A 340 -8.17 1.88 20.67
C PRO A 340 -7.96 2.89 19.53
N VAL A 341 -7.36 4.05 19.85
CA VAL A 341 -7.12 5.13 18.87
C VAL A 341 -5.67 5.15 18.39
N GLY A 342 -5.47 5.44 17.10
CA GLY A 342 -4.15 5.59 16.49
C GLY A 342 -3.46 6.93 16.80
N ASN A 343 -2.44 7.28 16.02
CA ASN A 343 -1.67 8.50 16.22
C ASN A 343 -2.10 9.60 15.23
N LEU A 344 -2.90 10.57 15.69
CA LEU A 344 -3.42 11.65 14.83
C LEU A 344 -2.31 12.48 14.17
N TRP A 345 -1.25 12.83 14.90
CA TRP A 345 -0.18 13.67 14.36
C TRP A 345 0.62 12.96 13.27
N TYR A 346 0.87 11.68 13.47
CA TYR A 346 1.52 10.84 12.49
C TYR A 346 0.66 10.68 11.24
N THR A 347 -0.64 10.42 11.39
CA THR A 347 -1.56 10.33 10.27
C THR A 347 -1.66 11.66 9.51
N LEU A 348 -1.69 12.81 10.20
CA LEU A 348 -1.64 14.12 9.55
C LEU A 348 -0.36 14.31 8.73
N ALA A 349 0.80 13.90 9.24
CA ALA A 349 2.05 13.93 8.49
C ALA A 349 1.98 13.04 7.25
N CYS A 350 1.42 11.83 7.37
CA CYS A 350 1.18 10.91 6.25
C CYS A 350 0.24 11.50 5.20
N PHE A 351 -0.87 12.15 5.60
CA PHE A 351 -1.73 12.89 4.68
C PHE A 351 -0.98 13.97 3.91
N VAL A 352 -0.16 14.79 4.60
CA VAL A 352 0.64 15.83 3.95
C VAL A 352 1.60 15.22 2.94
N VAL A 353 2.33 14.16 3.30
CA VAL A 353 3.26 13.48 2.39
C VAL A 353 2.53 12.89 1.18
N ALA A 354 1.42 12.20 1.39
CA ALA A 354 0.62 11.59 0.33
C ALA A 354 0.09 12.67 -0.64
N LEU A 355 -0.48 13.76 -0.12
CA LEU A 355 -0.96 14.90 -0.90
C LEU A 355 0.16 15.55 -1.71
N LEU A 356 1.33 15.78 -1.11
CA LEU A 356 2.50 16.34 -1.80
C LEU A 356 2.98 15.42 -2.93
N CYS A 357 3.03 14.11 -2.68
CA CYS A 357 3.41 13.13 -3.71
C CYS A 357 2.43 13.13 -4.88
N VAL A 358 1.12 13.15 -4.60
CA VAL A 358 0.07 13.23 -5.63
C VAL A 358 0.16 14.55 -6.40
N ALA A 359 0.24 15.68 -5.70
CA ALA A 359 0.36 17.02 -6.30
C ALA A 359 1.62 17.16 -7.17
N ALA A 360 2.72 16.51 -6.78
CA ALA A 360 3.94 16.47 -7.58
C ALA A 360 3.69 15.85 -8.97
N THR A 361 2.87 14.80 -9.06
CA THR A 361 2.55 14.16 -10.36
C THR A 361 1.75 15.09 -11.29
N PHE A 362 0.90 15.97 -10.75
CA PHE A 362 0.13 16.93 -11.55
C PHE A 362 0.96 18.14 -11.98
N THR A 363 1.91 18.56 -11.14
CA THR A 363 2.65 19.81 -11.34
C THR A 363 3.99 19.61 -12.06
N ALA A 364 4.52 18.39 -12.10
CA ALA A 364 5.82 18.08 -12.68
C ALA A 364 5.97 18.47 -14.16
N HIS A 365 4.89 18.43 -14.96
CA HIS A 365 4.95 18.59 -16.41
C HIS A 365 4.28 19.88 -16.93
N ARG A 366 3.86 20.81 -16.04
CA ARG A 366 2.94 21.92 -16.39
C ARG A 366 3.61 23.18 -16.98
N ARG A 367 4.74 23.08 -17.70
CA ARG A 367 5.45 24.26 -18.23
C ARG A 367 5.86 24.24 -19.72
N GLY A 368 5.31 23.34 -20.54
CA GLY A 368 5.64 23.28 -21.98
C GLY A 368 4.51 23.60 -22.96
N GLY A 369 3.35 24.07 -22.49
CA GLY A 369 2.12 24.08 -23.29
C GLY A 369 1.41 25.44 -23.32
N GLU A 370 2.10 26.49 -23.74
CA GLU A 370 1.46 27.54 -24.54
C GLU A 370 2.17 27.54 -25.90
N PRO A 371 1.57 26.94 -26.95
CA PRO A 371 1.92 27.31 -28.30
C PRO A 371 1.39 28.72 -28.49
N GLY A 372 2.28 29.70 -28.33
CA GLY A 372 2.05 31.04 -28.86
C GLY A 372 1.72 30.89 -30.34
N ASP A 373 0.49 31.28 -30.66
CA ASP A 373 -0.04 31.50 -31.99
C ASP A 373 1.02 32.15 -32.89
N ARG A 374 1.65 31.32 -33.74
CA ARG A 374 2.35 31.76 -34.94
C ARG A 374 1.90 30.87 -36.07
N SER A 375 0.69 31.15 -36.55
CA SER A 375 0.31 30.86 -37.93
C SER A 375 1.28 31.59 -38.87
N PRO A 376 2.08 30.92 -39.71
CA PRO A 376 2.64 31.55 -40.89
C PRO A 376 1.54 31.54 -41.95
N ALA A 377 0.70 32.58 -41.92
CA ALA A 377 -0.19 32.86 -43.03
C ALA A 377 0.65 33.31 -44.24
N HIS A 378 0.39 32.66 -45.38
CA HIS A 378 0.57 33.16 -46.74
C HIS A 378 1.92 33.80 -47.11
N GLU A 379 2.80 33.02 -47.73
CA GLU A 379 3.66 33.51 -48.80
C GLU A 379 3.89 32.41 -49.87
N ARG A 380 2.79 32.07 -50.54
CA ARG A 380 2.81 31.54 -51.91
C ARG A 380 1.86 32.45 -52.68
N ASP A 381 2.44 33.46 -53.34
CA ASP A 381 1.97 34.05 -54.59
C ASP A 381 2.78 35.32 -54.91
N ALA A 382 3.94 35.10 -55.52
CA ALA A 382 4.60 36.03 -56.43
C ALA A 382 5.49 35.17 -57.36
N ALA A 383 4.89 34.61 -58.40
CA ALA A 383 4.84 35.21 -59.74
C ALA A 383 6.04 34.76 -60.59
N HIS A 384 5.83 33.64 -61.28
CA HIS A 384 6.28 33.50 -62.66
C HIS A 384 5.56 34.57 -63.50
N ALA A 385 6.25 35.66 -63.82
CA ALA A 385 5.99 36.52 -64.98
C ALA A 385 7.15 37.52 -65.10
N GLY A 386 7.93 37.43 -66.19
CA GLY A 386 9.02 38.33 -66.53
C GLY A 386 10.21 37.60 -67.13
#